data_AF-A0A9Q0NQ11-F1
#
_entry.id   AF-A0A9Q0NQ11-F1
#
_cell.length_a   1.000
_cell.length_b   1.000
_cell.length_c   1.000
_cell.angle_alpha   90.00
_cell.angle_beta   90.00
_cell.angle_gamma   90.00
#
_symmetry.space_group_name_H-M   'P 1'
#
loop_
_entity.id
_entity.type
_entity.pdbx_description
1 polymer ?
#
loop_
_entity_poly.entity_id
_entity_poly.type
_entity_poly.pdbx_seq_one_letter_code
_entity_poly.pdbx_strand_id
1 'polypeptide(L)'
;MARQSIAAPLLSTDVSPTNYHIYDKKIWSRKALCFFLASVTIITTVGLLTFGAHFTCWVLRGGQNYSERIGVDKAEIVESEQGVVAADDARCSEIGVSMLRQGGHAVDAAVSTALCVGVVNPVGSGIGGGAFMIVRSSSTSKTQAYDMRETAPGAASQNMYASNMDNKYSGALSMGVPGEIAGLHEAWLQHGRLNWRTLFQPAIKLARDGFVVAPYLASSIAKSAKKIMNDPGLQQVFAPNGRLLQAGDRCSNLELAQSLEAVAEQGPQAFYNGTVGEKLVKDVRDAGGILTMEDLKNYKVDIMDALAANATGYTIYGMPPPSSGTPGMSMVLNILNSYGSSKAAEGNLGLHRLIEAMKHMFAVRMNLGDPAFVNTSKYVSKMLSQSYADKIRKMIMDNTTFPPEYYMNLDSRWSQLRDHGTSHFCIVDAERNAVSMTTTVNYGFGAGVLSPSTGIVLNNEMGDFSAPTELTPDMLPPAPANFIEPNKRPLSSMTPIIITKVWLYINILLSIKSQKLMHLSSNSFDLSGLESDVSSLIS
;
A
#
# COMPACT_ATOMS: atom_id res chain seq x y z
N MET A 1 -40.30 -17.18 50.72
CA MET A 1 -41.44 -16.31 51.10
C MET A 1 -41.99 -15.69 49.84
N ALA A 2 -43.15 -16.14 49.41
CA ALA A 2 -43.91 -15.62 48.28
C ALA A 2 -45.03 -14.71 48.80
N ARG A 3 -45.44 -13.71 48.01
CA ARG A 3 -46.76 -13.07 48.13
C ARG A 3 -47.39 -12.84 46.75
N GLN A 4 -48.70 -13.03 46.75
CA GLN A 4 -49.65 -13.25 45.66
C GLN A 4 -50.10 -11.98 44.92
N SER A 5 -50.73 -12.17 43.75
CA SER A 5 -52.11 -11.69 43.40
C SER A 5 -52.35 -11.77 41.88
N ILE A 6 -53.07 -12.76 41.32
CA ILE A 6 -54.54 -12.90 41.03
C ILE A 6 -54.95 -12.51 39.58
N ALA A 7 -55.74 -13.44 38.98
CA ALA A 7 -56.77 -13.33 37.93
C ALA A 7 -56.43 -13.42 36.41
N ALA A 8 -57.12 -14.36 35.75
CA ALA A 8 -57.32 -14.55 34.30
C ALA A 8 -58.62 -13.82 33.82
N PRO A 9 -59.02 -13.74 32.52
CA PRO A 9 -59.45 -14.91 31.71
C PRO A 9 -59.30 -14.83 30.16
N LEU A 10 -59.77 -15.90 29.50
CA LEU A 10 -59.94 -16.21 28.07
C LEU A 10 -61.17 -15.55 27.39
N LEU A 11 -61.27 -15.70 26.05
CA LEU A 11 -62.42 -15.55 25.10
C LEU A 11 -62.76 -14.11 24.63
N SER A 12 -63.22 -13.79 23.41
CA SER A 12 -63.47 -14.46 22.12
C SER A 12 -64.02 -13.40 21.12
N THR A 13 -64.00 -13.69 19.80
CA THR A 13 -65.04 -13.34 18.75
C THR A 13 -65.38 -11.84 18.48
N ASP A 14 -65.60 -11.29 17.27
CA ASP A 14 -66.09 -11.82 16.00
C ASP A 14 -65.98 -10.76 14.85
N VAL A 15 -65.78 -11.25 13.61
CA VAL A 15 -66.48 -10.94 12.32
C VAL A 15 -66.38 -9.53 11.68
N SER A 16 -65.56 -9.30 10.62
CA SER A 16 -65.77 -9.38 9.12
C SER A 16 -66.51 -8.19 8.45
N PRO A 17 -66.52 -7.97 7.10
CA PRO A 17 -65.59 -8.33 5.98
C PRO A 17 -65.34 -7.16 4.95
N THR A 18 -64.46 -7.33 3.94
CA THR A 18 -64.77 -7.23 2.48
C THR A 18 -63.55 -7.09 1.55
N ASN A 19 -63.70 -7.72 0.37
CA ASN A 19 -63.04 -7.51 -0.94
C ASN A 19 -61.78 -8.31 -1.30
N TYR A 20 -62.02 -9.56 -1.70
CA TYR A 20 -61.20 -10.28 -2.69
C TYR A 20 -61.61 -9.86 -4.11
N HIS A 21 -60.69 -9.32 -4.90
CA HIS A 21 -60.83 -9.21 -6.35
C HIS A 21 -60.17 -10.41 -7.05
N ILE A 22 -60.97 -11.10 -7.85
CA ILE A 22 -60.62 -12.20 -8.73
C ILE A 22 -59.78 -11.65 -9.90
N TYR A 23 -58.59 -12.21 -10.15
CA TYR A 23 -57.81 -11.95 -11.37
C TYR A 23 -58.19 -12.94 -12.47
N ASP A 24 -58.71 -12.39 -13.56
CA ASP A 24 -59.16 -13.09 -14.76
C ASP A 24 -57.95 -13.46 -15.65
N LYS A 25 -57.80 -14.74 -16.00
CA LYS A 25 -56.70 -15.23 -16.87
C LYS A 25 -57.05 -15.00 -18.34
N LYS A 26 -56.46 -13.98 -18.98
CA LYS A 26 -56.51 -13.79 -20.44
C LYS A 26 -55.71 -14.89 -21.15
N ILE A 27 -56.41 -15.90 -21.67
CA ILE A 27 -55.85 -16.93 -22.56
C ILE A 27 -55.61 -16.29 -23.94
N TRP A 28 -54.36 -16.24 -24.38
CA TRP A 28 -54.02 -15.83 -25.75
C TRP A 28 -54.55 -16.85 -26.76
N SER A 29 -55.22 -16.39 -27.81
CA SER A 29 -55.64 -17.29 -28.89
C SER A 29 -54.41 -17.88 -29.57
N ARG A 30 -54.48 -19.16 -29.98
CA ARG A 30 -53.39 -19.87 -30.68
C ARG A 30 -52.85 -19.07 -31.88
N LYS A 31 -53.70 -18.28 -32.55
CA LYS A 31 -53.30 -17.40 -33.67
C LYS A 31 -52.40 -16.24 -33.21
N ALA A 32 -52.70 -15.60 -32.09
CA ALA A 32 -51.87 -14.51 -31.55
C ALA A 32 -50.49 -15.01 -31.09
N LEU A 33 -50.42 -16.22 -30.51
CA LEU A 33 -49.15 -16.84 -30.13
C LEU A 33 -48.31 -17.23 -31.35
N CYS A 34 -48.94 -17.73 -32.42
CA CYS A 34 -48.24 -18.04 -33.67
C CYS A 34 -47.71 -16.77 -34.37
N PHE A 35 -48.48 -15.67 -34.37
CA PHE A 35 -48.01 -14.39 -34.92
C PHE A 35 -46.84 -13.82 -34.12
N PHE A 36 -46.89 -13.90 -32.79
CA PHE A 36 -45.79 -13.46 -31.93
C PHE A 36 -44.52 -14.29 -32.19
N LEU A 37 -44.63 -15.62 -32.22
CA LEU A 37 -43.49 -16.50 -32.48
C LEU A 37 -42.91 -16.30 -33.89
N ALA A 38 -43.75 -16.13 -34.91
CA ALA A 38 -43.32 -15.83 -36.28
C ALA A 38 -42.61 -14.47 -36.38
N SER A 39 -43.10 -13.44 -35.68
CA SER A 39 -42.46 -12.13 -35.66
C SER A 39 -41.09 -12.15 -34.98
N VAL A 40 -40.93 -12.94 -33.90
CA VAL A 40 -39.63 -13.15 -33.24
C VAL A 40 -38.67 -13.91 -34.14
N THR A 41 -39.13 -14.90 -34.92
CA THR A 41 -38.26 -15.64 -35.85
C THR A 41 -37.82 -14.80 -37.04
N ILE A 42 -38.67 -13.90 -37.55
CA ILE A 42 -38.32 -12.97 -38.62
C ILE A 42 -37.31 -11.93 -38.12
N ILE A 43 -37.49 -11.39 -36.91
CA ILE A 43 -36.54 -10.43 -36.32
C ILE A 43 -35.18 -11.07 -36.07
N THR A 44 -35.12 -12.32 -35.60
CA THR A 44 -33.84 -13.02 -35.38
C THR A 44 -33.15 -13.40 -36.69
N THR A 45 -33.89 -13.82 -37.72
CA THR A 45 -33.31 -14.15 -39.03
C THR A 45 -32.85 -12.92 -39.80
N VAL A 46 -33.60 -11.82 -39.77
CA VAL A 46 -33.16 -10.55 -40.36
C VAL A 46 -31.97 -9.97 -39.59
N GLY A 47 -31.97 -10.05 -38.26
CA GLY A 47 -30.83 -9.65 -37.42
C GLY A 47 -29.56 -10.46 -37.73
N LEU A 48 -29.67 -11.78 -37.93
CA LEU A 48 -28.55 -12.64 -38.31
C LEU A 48 -28.00 -12.34 -39.72
N LEU A 49 -28.86 -11.94 -40.67
CA LEU A 49 -28.45 -11.63 -42.03
C LEU A 49 -27.88 -10.21 -42.19
N THR A 50 -28.36 -9.22 -41.41
CA THR A 50 -27.84 -7.85 -41.45
C THR A 50 -26.63 -7.62 -40.53
N PHE A 51 -26.53 -8.34 -39.40
CA PHE A 51 -25.39 -8.24 -38.49
C PHE A 51 -24.33 -9.34 -38.68
N GLY A 52 -24.65 -10.44 -39.37
CA GLY A 52 -23.71 -11.56 -39.56
C GLY A 52 -22.42 -11.16 -40.25
N ALA A 53 -22.48 -10.28 -41.25
CA ALA A 53 -21.31 -9.80 -42.00
C ALA A 53 -20.46 -8.76 -41.25
N HIS A 54 -21.06 -7.98 -40.34
CA HIS A 54 -20.31 -7.06 -39.47
C HIS A 54 -19.74 -7.74 -38.23
N PHE A 55 -20.36 -8.84 -37.78
CA PHE A 55 -19.84 -9.64 -36.67
C PHE A 55 -18.61 -10.44 -37.08
N THR A 56 -18.53 -10.95 -38.32
CA THR A 56 -17.32 -11.65 -38.80
C THR A 56 -16.12 -10.71 -38.93
N CYS A 57 -16.35 -9.43 -39.23
CA CYS A 57 -15.27 -8.43 -39.29
C CYS A 57 -14.91 -7.86 -37.90
N TRP A 58 -15.82 -7.90 -36.92
CA TRP A 58 -15.53 -7.52 -35.52
C TRP A 58 -14.83 -8.66 -34.76
N VAL A 59 -15.22 -9.91 -34.99
CA VAL A 59 -14.58 -11.12 -34.44
C VAL A 59 -13.18 -11.36 -35.02
N LEU A 60 -12.88 -10.83 -36.21
CA LEU A 60 -11.54 -10.93 -36.83
C LEU A 60 -10.66 -9.68 -36.65
N ARG A 61 -11.12 -8.61 -35.97
CA ARG A 61 -10.33 -7.39 -35.72
C ARG A 61 -10.40 -6.79 -34.31
N GLY A 62 -11.11 -7.38 -33.37
CA GLY A 62 -11.22 -6.85 -32.00
C GLY A 62 -11.07 -7.95 -30.96
N GLY A 63 -9.89 -8.02 -30.34
CA GLY A 63 -9.62 -8.92 -29.22
C GLY A 63 -8.39 -9.79 -29.44
N GLN A 64 -7.22 -9.19 -29.69
CA GLN A 64 -6.01 -9.82 -29.20
C GLN A 64 -6.15 -9.85 -27.68
N ASN A 65 -6.57 -11.00 -27.18
CA ASN A 65 -6.45 -11.36 -25.78
C ASN A 65 -4.97 -11.21 -25.43
N TYR A 66 -4.61 -10.08 -24.82
CA TYR A 66 -3.37 -9.91 -24.06
C TYR A 66 -3.52 -10.72 -22.76
N SER A 67 -3.66 -12.04 -22.93
CA SER A 67 -3.31 -13.03 -21.92
C SER A 67 -2.13 -13.83 -22.46
N GLU A 68 -1.09 -13.12 -22.91
CA GLU A 68 0.22 -13.66 -22.62
C GLU A 68 0.27 -13.76 -21.09
N ARG A 69 0.22 -14.99 -20.59
CA ARG A 69 0.94 -15.30 -19.37
C ARG A 69 2.30 -14.66 -19.60
N ILE A 70 2.60 -13.57 -18.89
CA ILE A 70 3.97 -13.10 -18.76
C ILE A 70 4.69 -14.36 -18.31
N GLY A 71 5.43 -14.98 -19.22
CA GLY A 71 6.41 -15.97 -18.84
C GLY A 71 7.23 -15.24 -17.80
N VAL A 72 7.26 -15.75 -16.58
CA VAL A 72 8.26 -15.29 -15.63
C VAL A 72 9.56 -15.74 -16.29
N ASP A 73 10.12 -14.86 -17.13
CA ASP A 73 11.45 -15.00 -17.65
C ASP A 73 12.36 -15.24 -16.44
N LYS A 74 13.39 -16.06 -16.64
CA LYS A 74 14.44 -16.31 -15.64
C LYS A 74 14.73 -15.02 -14.89
N ALA A 75 14.77 -15.07 -13.55
CA ALA A 75 15.07 -13.92 -12.72
C ALA A 75 16.21 -13.11 -13.36
N GLU A 76 15.96 -11.84 -13.68
CA GLU A 76 16.99 -10.95 -14.21
C GLU A 76 17.98 -10.67 -13.08
N ILE A 77 19.07 -11.44 -13.06
CA ILE A 77 20.15 -11.25 -12.09
C ILE A 77 21.07 -10.17 -12.64
N VAL A 78 21.19 -9.08 -11.88
CA VAL A 78 22.13 -7.99 -12.16
C VAL A 78 23.21 -8.01 -11.09
N GLU A 79 24.46 -8.16 -11.52
CA GLU A 79 25.63 -8.17 -10.65
C GLU A 79 26.51 -6.94 -10.91
N SER A 80 27.04 -6.37 -9.84
CA SER A 80 27.91 -5.20 -9.91
C SER A 80 28.80 -5.10 -8.67
N GLU A 81 30.08 -4.81 -8.90
CA GLU A 81 31.03 -4.50 -7.83
C GLU A 81 30.92 -3.05 -7.34
N GLN A 82 30.35 -2.15 -8.15
CA GLN A 82 30.31 -0.71 -7.91
C GLN A 82 29.01 -0.24 -7.24
N GLY A 83 27.97 -1.06 -7.25
CA GLY A 83 26.67 -0.73 -6.68
C GLY A 83 25.50 -1.15 -7.57
N VAL A 84 24.33 -1.27 -6.95
CA VAL A 84 23.08 -1.76 -7.55
C VAL A 84 21.91 -0.91 -7.07
N VAL A 85 20.97 -0.62 -7.97
CA VAL A 85 19.68 0.03 -7.65
C VAL A 85 18.57 -0.80 -8.26
N ALA A 86 17.66 -1.29 -7.41
CA ALA A 86 16.44 -1.96 -7.84
C ALA A 86 15.24 -1.12 -7.42
N ALA A 87 14.48 -0.60 -8.39
CA ALA A 87 13.28 0.21 -8.19
C ALA A 87 12.12 -0.32 -9.03
N ASP A 88 10.91 0.10 -8.69
CA ASP A 88 9.67 -0.29 -9.38
C ASP A 88 9.55 0.21 -10.83
N ASP A 89 10.42 1.14 -11.24
CA ASP A 89 10.48 1.67 -12.59
C ASP A 89 11.95 1.73 -13.05
N ALA A 90 12.23 1.15 -14.22
CA ALA A 90 13.59 1.05 -14.76
C ALA A 90 14.28 2.42 -14.89
N ARG A 91 13.53 3.48 -15.25
CA ARG A 91 14.09 4.85 -15.35
C ARG A 91 14.56 5.36 -13.99
N CYS A 92 13.87 4.97 -12.93
CA CYS A 92 14.25 5.36 -11.57
C CYS A 92 15.45 4.55 -11.07
N SER A 93 15.57 3.27 -11.45
CA SER A 93 16.81 2.51 -11.27
C SER A 93 17.99 3.19 -11.97
N GLU A 94 17.83 3.58 -13.23
CA GLU A 94 18.87 4.29 -14.00
C GLU A 94 19.25 5.63 -13.37
N ILE A 95 18.28 6.40 -12.90
CA ILE A 95 18.50 7.67 -12.19
C ILE A 95 19.29 7.44 -10.90
N GLY A 96 18.91 6.45 -10.09
CA GLY A 96 19.67 6.07 -8.89
C GLY A 96 21.12 5.68 -9.23
N VAL A 97 21.31 4.82 -10.23
CA VAL A 97 22.65 4.43 -10.72
C VAL A 97 23.45 5.64 -11.19
N SER A 98 22.81 6.61 -11.84
CA SER A 98 23.50 7.83 -12.29
C SER A 98 24.04 8.68 -11.13
N MET A 99 23.40 8.65 -9.95
CA MET A 99 23.92 9.30 -8.75
C MET A 99 25.12 8.54 -8.17
N LEU A 100 25.04 7.20 -8.13
CA LEU A 100 26.16 6.36 -7.70
C LEU A 100 27.39 6.58 -8.60
N ARG A 101 27.20 6.67 -9.92
CA ARG A 101 28.27 6.96 -10.89
C ARG A 101 28.92 8.33 -10.71
N GLN A 102 28.23 9.28 -10.11
CA GLN A 102 28.78 10.60 -9.77
C GLN A 102 29.53 10.60 -8.43
N GLY A 103 29.72 9.44 -7.80
CA GLY A 103 30.35 9.32 -6.48
C GLY A 103 29.38 9.53 -5.31
N GLY A 104 28.07 9.53 -5.58
CA GLY A 104 27.03 9.65 -4.56
C GLY A 104 26.99 8.43 -3.63
N HIS A 105 26.58 8.68 -2.40
CA HIS A 105 26.25 7.63 -1.43
C HIS A 105 24.94 6.93 -1.81
N ALA A 106 24.68 5.74 -1.25
CA ALA A 106 23.40 5.04 -1.40
C ALA A 106 22.18 5.93 -1.09
N VAL A 107 22.32 6.88 -0.17
CA VAL A 107 21.27 7.87 0.18
C VAL A 107 21.06 8.93 -0.91
N ASP A 108 22.12 9.42 -1.58
CA ASP A 108 21.96 10.35 -2.72
C ASP A 108 21.15 9.69 -3.86
N ALA A 109 21.49 8.43 -4.15
CA ALA A 109 20.75 7.61 -5.10
C ALA A 109 19.30 7.37 -4.63
N ALA A 110 19.07 7.15 -3.33
CA ALA A 110 17.74 6.95 -2.76
C ALA A 110 16.85 8.19 -2.90
N VAL A 111 17.38 9.39 -2.61
CA VAL A 111 16.64 10.65 -2.80
C VAL A 111 16.20 10.80 -4.25
N SER A 112 17.13 10.66 -5.21
CA SER A 112 16.81 10.80 -6.64
C SER A 112 15.84 9.74 -7.14
N THR A 113 15.96 8.51 -6.62
CA THR A 113 15.07 7.39 -6.95
C THR A 113 13.67 7.65 -6.40
N ALA A 114 13.52 8.06 -5.14
CA ALA A 114 12.23 8.38 -4.54
C ALA A 114 11.49 9.48 -5.32
N LEU A 115 12.19 10.58 -5.65
CA LEU A 115 11.62 11.68 -6.43
C LEU A 115 11.21 11.23 -7.84
N CYS A 116 12.02 10.40 -8.50
CA CYS A 116 11.66 9.82 -9.79
C CYS A 116 10.40 8.97 -9.69
N VAL A 117 10.35 8.05 -8.72
CA VAL A 117 9.22 7.14 -8.53
C VAL A 117 7.94 7.92 -8.19
N GLY A 118 8.03 8.99 -7.41
CA GLY A 118 6.92 9.90 -7.17
C GLY A 118 6.38 10.60 -8.42
N VAL A 119 7.22 10.84 -9.43
CA VAL A 119 6.80 11.43 -10.72
C VAL A 119 6.21 10.39 -11.66
N VAL A 120 6.86 9.23 -11.81
CA VAL A 120 6.49 8.23 -12.82
C VAL A 120 5.51 7.16 -12.31
N ASN A 121 5.38 7.01 -11.00
CA ASN A 121 4.42 6.14 -10.33
C ASN A 121 3.63 6.88 -9.22
N PRO A 122 2.89 7.96 -9.57
CA PRO A 122 2.10 8.74 -8.61
C PRO A 122 0.91 7.96 -8.03
N VAL A 123 0.68 6.73 -8.50
CA VAL A 123 -0.34 5.82 -7.98
C VAL A 123 -0.01 5.39 -6.55
N GLY A 124 1.28 5.23 -6.22
CA GLY A 124 1.68 4.62 -4.96
C GLY A 124 2.80 5.35 -4.21
N SER A 125 3.19 6.55 -4.61
CA SER A 125 4.29 7.29 -3.97
C SER A 125 4.34 8.74 -4.40
N GLY A 126 5.03 9.58 -3.63
CA GLY A 126 5.40 10.94 -4.01
C GLY A 126 5.40 11.91 -2.84
N ILE A 127 5.86 13.13 -3.11
CA ILE A 127 6.14 14.16 -2.09
C ILE A 127 4.93 14.63 -1.29
N GLY A 128 3.72 14.25 -1.72
CA GLY A 128 2.46 14.48 -1.00
C GLY A 128 2.14 13.42 0.04
N GLY A 129 2.97 12.39 0.19
CA GLY A 129 2.81 11.34 1.19
C GLY A 129 4.01 11.20 2.12
N GLY A 130 4.32 9.97 2.49
CA GLY A 130 5.33 9.62 3.48
C GLY A 130 6.06 8.33 3.14
N ALA A 131 7.03 7.98 3.97
CA ALA A 131 7.89 6.85 3.71
C ALA A 131 8.52 6.28 4.99
N PHE A 132 9.08 5.09 4.85
CA PHE A 132 10.06 4.54 5.77
C PHE A 132 11.35 4.21 5.03
N MET A 133 12.48 4.60 5.61
CA MET A 133 13.81 4.29 5.06
C MET A 133 14.67 3.62 6.12
N ILE A 134 15.28 2.49 5.76
CA ILE A 134 16.35 1.86 6.53
C ILE A 134 17.66 2.14 5.84
N VAL A 135 18.62 2.71 6.56
CA VAL A 135 19.97 2.99 6.08
C VAL A 135 20.96 2.19 6.91
N ARG A 136 21.76 1.35 6.26
CA ARG A 136 22.86 0.62 6.89
C ARG A 136 24.20 1.18 6.42
N SER A 137 25.00 1.62 7.37
CA SER A 137 26.39 2.01 7.16
C SER A 137 27.29 0.78 7.22
N SER A 138 28.07 0.56 6.16
CA SER A 138 29.04 -0.53 6.10
C SER A 138 30.20 -0.30 7.08
N SER A 139 30.74 0.92 7.11
CA SER A 139 31.91 1.29 7.91
C SER A 139 31.66 1.22 9.42
N THR A 140 30.46 1.60 9.88
CA THR A 140 30.12 1.60 11.31
C THR A 140 29.29 0.40 11.74
N SER A 141 28.79 -0.40 10.78
CA SER A 141 27.79 -1.45 11.00
C SER A 141 26.50 -0.99 11.69
N LYS A 142 26.26 0.33 11.80
CA LYS A 142 25.01 0.89 12.31
C LYS A 142 23.91 0.81 11.26
N THR A 143 22.70 0.51 11.71
CA THR A 143 21.50 0.53 10.88
C THR A 143 20.46 1.45 11.50
N GLN A 144 20.14 2.54 10.82
CA GLN A 144 19.19 3.56 11.24
C GLN A 144 17.86 3.42 10.49
N ALA A 145 16.79 3.73 11.19
CA ALA A 145 15.42 3.83 10.68
C ALA A 145 14.99 5.30 10.67
N TYR A 146 14.51 5.76 9.52
CA TYR A 146 13.94 7.10 9.33
C TYR A 146 12.43 6.94 9.12
N ASP A 147 11.67 7.39 10.11
CA ASP A 147 10.22 7.47 10.08
C ASP A 147 9.80 8.81 9.46
N MET A 148 9.40 8.73 8.19
CA MET A 148 8.89 9.83 7.38
C MET A 148 7.38 9.67 7.16
N ARG A 149 6.69 8.93 8.06
CA ARG A 149 5.25 8.68 8.00
C ARG A 149 4.49 9.97 8.27
N GLU A 150 3.36 10.11 7.61
CA GLU A 150 2.46 11.23 7.79
C GLU A 150 1.92 11.29 9.22
N THR A 151 1.66 12.50 9.71
CA THR A 151 0.97 12.72 10.98
C THR A 151 -0.46 13.19 10.74
N ALA A 152 -1.35 12.94 11.69
CA ALA A 152 -2.66 13.56 11.69
C ALA A 152 -2.53 15.08 11.83
N PRO A 153 -3.23 15.90 11.02
CA PRO A 153 -3.25 17.35 11.21
C PRO A 153 -3.69 17.72 12.63
N GLY A 154 -3.23 18.85 13.16
CA GLY A 154 -3.52 19.30 14.53
C GLY A 154 -5.02 19.49 14.83
N ALA A 155 -5.83 19.73 13.79
CA ALA A 155 -7.29 19.84 13.88
C ALA A 155 -8.02 18.48 13.77
N ALA A 156 -7.30 17.37 13.60
CA ALA A 156 -7.91 16.04 13.52
C ALA A 156 -8.54 15.65 14.86
N SER A 157 -9.56 14.80 14.83
CA SER A 157 -10.18 14.27 16.04
C SER A 157 -10.62 12.84 15.86
N GLN A 158 -10.71 12.11 16.97
CA GLN A 158 -11.07 10.69 16.98
C GLN A 158 -12.35 10.36 16.17
N ASN A 159 -13.33 11.26 16.18
CA ASN A 159 -14.66 11.04 15.59
C ASN A 159 -14.90 11.88 14.33
N MET A 160 -13.87 12.46 13.71
CA MET A 160 -14.03 13.37 12.57
C MET A 160 -14.72 12.76 11.34
N TYR A 161 -14.73 11.42 11.23
CA TYR A 161 -15.39 10.68 10.15
C TYR A 161 -16.75 10.08 10.53
N ALA A 162 -17.28 10.38 11.73
CA ALA A 162 -18.53 9.77 12.20
C ALA A 162 -19.75 10.13 11.33
N SER A 163 -19.74 11.30 10.67
CA SER A 163 -20.82 11.73 9.78
C SER A 163 -20.75 11.09 8.38
N ASN A 164 -19.54 10.81 7.89
CA ASN A 164 -19.31 10.15 6.61
C ASN A 164 -17.97 9.40 6.63
N MET A 165 -18.04 8.07 6.68
CA MET A 165 -16.86 7.21 6.72
C MET A 165 -16.07 7.22 5.41
N ASP A 166 -16.68 7.54 4.27
CA ASP A 166 -15.97 7.59 2.98
C ASP A 166 -14.88 8.69 2.95
N ASN A 167 -15.05 9.74 3.75
CA ASN A 167 -14.08 10.83 3.91
C ASN A 167 -12.78 10.38 4.59
N LYS A 168 -12.76 9.19 5.21
CA LYS A 168 -11.55 8.56 5.75
C LYS A 168 -10.65 8.05 4.63
N TYR A 169 -11.23 7.63 3.51
CA TYR A 169 -10.54 6.97 2.40
C TYR A 169 -10.39 7.83 1.16
N SER A 170 -11.13 8.93 1.05
CA SER A 170 -11.17 9.77 -0.14
C SER A 170 -11.42 11.24 0.21
N GLY A 171 -11.00 12.13 -0.69
CA GLY A 171 -11.12 13.57 -0.51
C GLY A 171 -10.08 14.16 0.45
N ALA A 172 -9.94 15.48 0.44
CA ALA A 172 -8.87 16.18 1.16
C ALA A 172 -8.91 16.03 2.69
N LEU A 173 -10.05 15.62 3.27
CA LEU A 173 -10.16 15.33 4.70
C LEU A 173 -9.41 14.04 5.12
N SER A 174 -9.07 13.17 4.17
CA SER A 174 -8.27 11.96 4.41
C SER A 174 -6.76 12.20 4.44
N MET A 175 -6.32 13.42 4.15
CA MET A 175 -4.90 13.76 4.04
C MET A 175 -4.23 13.89 5.42
N GLY A 176 -3.13 13.16 5.60
CA GLY A 176 -2.14 13.40 6.66
C GLY A 176 -1.08 14.41 6.23
N VAL A 177 -0.32 14.93 7.19
CA VAL A 177 0.78 15.87 6.95
C VAL A 177 1.93 15.17 6.21
N PRO A 178 2.32 15.59 4.98
CA PRO A 178 3.33 14.88 4.19
C PRO A 178 4.73 14.90 4.81
N GLY A 179 5.39 13.74 4.85
CA GLY A 179 6.67 13.55 5.52
C GLY A 179 7.87 13.27 4.62
N GLU A 180 7.64 12.88 3.36
CA GLU A 180 8.70 12.34 2.49
C GLU A 180 9.87 13.30 2.28
N ILE A 181 9.61 14.58 1.95
CA ILE A 181 10.70 15.56 1.71
C ILE A 181 11.54 15.80 2.96
N ALA A 182 10.92 15.94 4.13
CA ALA A 182 11.65 16.15 5.38
C ALA A 182 12.59 14.97 5.66
N GLY A 183 12.09 13.73 5.51
CA GLY A 183 12.89 12.55 5.78
C GLY A 183 14.01 12.31 4.77
N LEU A 184 13.74 12.52 3.47
CA LEU A 184 14.77 12.49 2.44
C LEU A 184 15.89 13.50 2.72
N HIS A 185 15.52 14.70 3.17
CA HIS A 185 16.47 15.74 3.53
C HIS A 185 17.28 15.38 4.78
N GLU A 186 16.65 14.86 5.84
CA GLU A 186 17.36 14.42 7.06
C GLU A 186 18.36 13.29 6.78
N ALA A 187 17.98 12.31 5.95
CA ALA A 187 18.91 11.26 5.51
C ALA A 187 20.06 11.84 4.69
N TRP A 188 19.78 12.76 3.77
CA TRP A 188 20.79 13.43 2.95
C TRP A 188 21.75 14.29 3.79
N LEU A 189 21.26 15.00 4.82
CA LEU A 189 22.13 15.77 5.72
C LEU A 189 23.13 14.88 6.46
N GLN A 190 22.76 13.64 6.79
CA GLN A 190 23.63 12.72 7.53
C GLN A 190 24.61 11.94 6.63
N HIS A 191 24.19 11.59 5.41
CA HIS A 191 24.93 10.65 4.57
C HIS A 191 25.21 11.13 3.14
N GLY A 192 24.54 12.18 2.69
CA GLY A 192 24.60 12.68 1.32
C GLY A 192 25.97 13.26 0.97
N ARG A 193 26.34 13.11 -0.31
CA ARG A 193 27.62 13.57 -0.87
C ARG A 193 27.44 14.50 -2.05
N LEU A 194 26.34 14.34 -2.79
CA LEU A 194 26.02 15.20 -3.92
C LEU A 194 25.21 16.41 -3.46
N ASN A 195 25.31 17.51 -4.20
CA ASN A 195 24.51 18.70 -3.91
C ASN A 195 23.02 18.39 -4.00
N TRP A 196 22.23 18.77 -2.99
CA TRP A 196 20.77 18.55 -2.92
C TRP A 196 20.04 18.84 -4.23
N ARG A 197 20.30 20.01 -4.83
CA ARG A 197 19.72 20.44 -6.10
C ARG A 197 19.93 19.44 -7.25
N THR A 198 21.08 18.75 -7.28
CA THR A 198 21.44 17.76 -8.32
C THR A 198 20.49 16.57 -8.29
N LEU A 199 20.09 16.14 -7.08
CA LEU A 199 19.25 14.95 -6.85
C LEU A 199 17.84 15.13 -7.43
N PHE A 200 17.38 16.38 -7.56
CA PHE A 200 16.05 16.72 -8.06
C PHE A 200 15.98 16.84 -9.58
N GLN A 201 17.10 17.15 -10.25
CA GLN A 201 17.08 17.49 -11.68
C GLN A 201 16.44 16.41 -12.57
N PRO A 202 16.70 15.10 -12.35
CA PRO A 202 16.06 14.07 -13.17
C PRO A 202 14.54 14.04 -13.01
N ALA A 203 14.04 14.16 -11.78
CA ALA A 203 12.61 14.16 -11.49
C ALA A 203 11.91 15.43 -12.02
N ILE A 204 12.54 16.61 -11.85
CA ILE A 204 12.06 17.88 -12.44
C ILE A 204 11.92 17.74 -13.95
N LYS A 205 12.93 17.18 -14.62
CA LYS A 205 12.90 16.97 -16.06
C LYS A 205 11.79 16.02 -16.47
N LEU A 206 11.62 14.89 -15.78
CA LEU A 206 10.54 13.94 -16.07
C LEU A 206 9.15 14.57 -15.87
N ALA A 207 8.97 15.40 -14.84
CA ALA A 207 7.71 16.07 -14.58
C ALA A 207 7.40 17.19 -15.61
N ARG A 208 8.40 18.01 -15.93
CA ARG A 208 8.28 19.15 -16.86
C ARG A 208 8.18 18.71 -18.29
N ASP A 209 9.20 17.98 -18.74
CA ASP A 209 9.28 17.56 -20.12
C ASP A 209 8.22 16.50 -20.32
N GLY A 210 8.06 15.53 -19.42
CA GLY A 210 7.10 14.44 -19.54
C GLY A 210 7.76 13.12 -19.91
N PHE A 211 7.09 12.02 -19.59
CA PHE A 211 7.57 10.66 -19.72
C PHE A 211 6.56 9.75 -20.42
N VAL A 212 7.04 8.64 -21.00
CA VAL A 212 6.16 7.63 -21.63
C VAL A 212 5.48 6.79 -20.55
N VAL A 213 4.16 6.68 -20.62
CA VAL A 213 3.35 5.91 -19.69
C VAL A 213 3.63 4.42 -19.87
N ALA A 214 4.10 3.77 -18.82
CA ALA A 214 4.33 2.33 -18.80
C ALA A 214 3.00 1.54 -18.66
N PRO A 215 2.96 0.25 -19.07
CA PRO A 215 1.75 -0.57 -18.99
C PRO A 215 1.11 -0.63 -17.60
N TYR A 216 1.92 -0.70 -16.55
CA TYR A 216 1.41 -0.71 -15.17
C TYR A 216 0.65 0.58 -14.82
N LEU A 217 1.25 1.75 -15.10
CA LEU A 217 0.61 3.05 -14.85
C LEU A 217 -0.68 3.19 -15.68
N ALA A 218 -0.66 2.81 -16.96
CA ALA A 218 -1.85 2.83 -17.81
C ALA A 218 -3.00 1.98 -17.25
N SER A 219 -2.69 0.76 -16.78
CA SER A 219 -3.67 -0.11 -16.11
C SER A 219 -4.22 0.55 -14.85
N SER A 220 -3.37 1.20 -14.05
CA SER A 220 -3.80 1.91 -12.84
C SER A 220 -4.68 3.12 -13.15
N ILE A 221 -4.33 3.92 -14.18
CA ILE A 221 -5.15 5.02 -14.69
C ILE A 221 -6.53 4.50 -15.10
N ALA A 222 -6.58 3.41 -15.89
CA ALA A 222 -7.85 2.81 -16.32
C ALA A 222 -8.70 2.32 -15.14
N LYS A 223 -8.09 1.64 -14.15
CA LYS A 223 -8.79 1.18 -12.94
C LYS A 223 -9.29 2.35 -12.07
N SER A 224 -8.59 3.49 -12.09
CA SER A 224 -8.95 4.70 -11.36
C SER A 224 -9.71 5.73 -12.20
N ALA A 225 -10.23 5.36 -13.38
CA ALA A 225 -10.91 6.26 -14.31
C ALA A 225 -11.93 7.19 -13.64
N LYS A 226 -12.84 6.63 -12.82
CA LYS A 226 -13.85 7.42 -12.11
C LYS A 226 -13.24 8.45 -11.16
N LYS A 227 -12.20 8.05 -10.41
CA LYS A 227 -11.48 8.93 -9.47
C LYS A 227 -10.80 10.07 -10.23
N ILE A 228 -10.09 9.75 -11.31
CA ILE A 228 -9.37 10.71 -12.15
C ILE A 228 -10.34 11.70 -12.81
N MET A 229 -11.45 11.21 -13.37
CA MET A 229 -12.41 12.07 -14.08
C MET A 229 -13.24 12.97 -13.16
N ASN A 230 -13.29 12.66 -11.86
CA ASN A 230 -14.02 13.44 -10.86
C ASN A 230 -13.17 14.55 -10.22
N ASP A 231 -11.85 14.53 -10.40
CA ASP A 231 -10.93 15.52 -9.85
C ASP A 231 -10.28 16.34 -10.97
N PRO A 232 -10.44 17.68 -11.01
CA PRO A 232 -9.87 18.51 -12.08
C PRO A 232 -8.34 18.40 -12.19
N GLY A 233 -7.63 18.29 -11.07
CA GLY A 233 -6.17 18.17 -11.06
C GLY A 233 -5.68 16.86 -11.68
N LEU A 234 -6.26 15.73 -11.25
CA LEU A 234 -5.96 14.42 -11.81
C LEU A 234 -6.36 14.35 -13.29
N GLN A 235 -7.51 14.93 -13.66
CA GLN A 235 -7.94 15.00 -15.05
C GLN A 235 -6.93 15.75 -15.93
N GLN A 236 -6.40 16.88 -15.46
CA GLN A 236 -5.42 17.67 -16.20
C GLN A 236 -4.15 16.85 -16.54
N VAL A 237 -3.71 15.99 -15.62
CA VAL A 237 -2.47 15.21 -15.77
C VAL A 237 -2.70 13.88 -16.48
N PHE A 238 -3.74 13.12 -16.10
CA PHE A 238 -3.95 11.74 -16.51
C PHE A 238 -5.10 11.54 -17.51
N ALA A 239 -5.88 12.58 -17.77
CA ALA A 239 -6.92 12.58 -18.79
C ALA A 239 -6.94 13.87 -19.64
N PRO A 240 -5.79 14.30 -20.21
CA PRO A 240 -5.73 15.52 -20.99
C PRO A 240 -6.72 15.46 -22.16
N ASN A 241 -7.42 16.58 -22.39
CA ASN A 241 -8.53 16.67 -23.36
C ASN A 241 -9.70 15.70 -23.08
N GLY A 242 -9.88 15.29 -21.82
CA GLY A 242 -10.94 14.37 -21.40
C GLY A 242 -10.68 12.90 -21.77
N ARG A 243 -9.50 12.56 -22.28
CA ARG A 243 -9.11 11.20 -22.64
C ARG A 243 -8.06 10.67 -21.68
N LEU A 244 -8.39 9.58 -20.98
CA LEU A 244 -7.42 8.86 -20.14
C LEU A 244 -6.17 8.48 -20.94
N LEU A 245 -5.01 8.73 -20.35
CA LEU A 245 -3.73 8.29 -20.88
C LEU A 245 -3.64 6.76 -20.89
N GLN A 246 -3.03 6.22 -21.94
CA GLN A 246 -2.80 4.81 -22.17
C GLN A 246 -1.29 4.52 -22.22
N ALA A 247 -0.91 3.24 -22.24
CA ALA A 247 0.49 2.87 -22.39
C ALA A 247 1.04 3.42 -23.71
N GLY A 248 2.25 3.99 -23.68
CA GLY A 248 2.86 4.66 -24.83
C GLY A 248 2.47 6.14 -24.98
N ASP A 249 1.40 6.62 -24.33
CA ASP A 249 1.12 8.05 -24.29
C ASP A 249 2.17 8.79 -23.46
N ARG A 250 2.21 10.11 -23.63
CA ARG A 250 3.09 11.01 -22.88
C ARG A 250 2.36 11.65 -21.72
N CYS A 251 2.89 11.51 -20.51
CA CYS A 251 2.38 12.13 -19.29
C CYS A 251 3.34 13.23 -18.82
N SER A 252 2.82 14.38 -18.38
CA SER A 252 3.61 15.48 -17.83
C SER A 252 2.82 16.19 -16.73
N ASN A 253 3.52 16.71 -15.73
CA ASN A 253 2.94 17.46 -14.62
C ASN A 253 3.82 18.69 -14.34
N LEU A 254 3.51 19.79 -15.03
CA LEU A 254 4.31 21.01 -14.99
C LEU A 254 4.32 21.64 -13.60
N GLU A 255 3.20 21.60 -12.87
CA GLU A 255 3.11 22.19 -11.53
C GLU A 255 3.94 21.39 -10.52
N LEU A 256 3.97 20.06 -10.64
CA LEU A 256 4.88 19.24 -9.84
C LEU A 256 6.34 19.56 -10.16
N ALA A 257 6.68 19.81 -11.43
CA ALA A 257 8.03 20.21 -11.79
C ALA A 257 8.45 21.53 -11.14
N GLN A 258 7.55 22.52 -11.09
CA GLN A 258 7.80 23.80 -10.42
C GLN A 258 7.94 23.62 -8.89
N SER A 259 7.11 22.79 -8.29
CA SER A 259 7.20 22.47 -6.86
C SER A 259 8.52 21.79 -6.51
N LEU A 260 8.93 20.79 -7.31
CA LEU A 260 10.22 20.11 -7.17
C LEU A 260 11.40 21.07 -7.38
N GLU A 261 11.31 21.97 -8.35
CA GLU A 261 12.33 22.99 -8.59
C GLU A 261 12.45 23.96 -7.41
N ALA A 262 11.33 24.44 -6.86
CA ALA A 262 11.35 25.28 -5.66
C ALA A 262 12.03 24.59 -4.46
N VAL A 263 11.74 23.30 -4.23
CA VAL A 263 12.38 22.51 -3.16
C VAL A 263 13.86 22.23 -3.45
N ALA A 264 14.23 22.07 -4.72
CA ALA A 264 15.62 21.89 -5.12
C ALA A 264 16.47 23.15 -4.87
N GLU A 265 15.91 24.34 -5.13
CA GLU A 265 16.61 25.62 -4.98
C GLU A 265 16.63 26.15 -3.55
N GLN A 266 15.50 26.03 -2.84
CA GLN A 266 15.29 26.67 -1.54
C GLN A 266 15.37 25.67 -0.37
N GLY A 267 15.59 24.39 -0.68
CA GLY A 267 15.58 23.31 0.30
C GLY A 267 14.15 22.93 0.74
N PRO A 268 14.02 22.06 1.77
CA PRO A 268 12.72 21.59 2.27
C PRO A 268 11.83 22.72 2.79
N GLN A 269 12.41 23.88 3.13
CA GLN A 269 11.66 25.05 3.61
C GLN A 269 10.66 25.58 2.58
N ALA A 270 10.89 25.41 1.28
CA ALA A 270 9.88 25.77 0.27
C ALA A 270 8.56 25.00 0.48
N PHE A 271 8.64 23.77 0.95
CA PHE A 271 7.49 22.90 1.22
C PHE A 271 6.91 23.15 2.62
N TYR A 272 7.75 23.20 3.65
CA TYR A 272 7.28 23.22 5.04
C TYR A 272 7.04 24.61 5.63
N ASN A 273 7.62 25.66 5.04
CA ASN A 273 7.51 27.04 5.53
C ASN A 273 7.56 28.08 4.38
N GLY A 274 7.13 27.68 3.18
CA GLY A 274 7.28 28.48 1.98
C GLY A 274 6.13 28.32 1.02
N THR A 275 6.29 28.90 -0.17
CA THR A 275 5.19 29.08 -1.14
C THR A 275 4.61 27.77 -1.66
N VAL A 276 5.38 26.67 -1.74
CA VAL A 276 4.83 25.36 -2.14
C VAL A 276 3.86 24.86 -1.06
N GLY A 277 4.24 24.96 0.22
CA GLY A 277 3.37 24.64 1.34
C GLY A 277 2.11 25.50 1.40
N GLU A 278 2.26 26.81 1.21
CA GLU A 278 1.13 27.76 1.24
C GLU A 278 0.09 27.44 0.16
N LYS A 279 0.57 27.16 -1.06
CA LYS A 279 -0.25 26.73 -2.19
C LYS A 279 -0.95 25.40 -1.93
N LEU A 280 -0.21 24.40 -1.43
CA LEU A 280 -0.76 23.09 -1.08
C LEU A 280 -1.85 23.22 -0.01
N VAL A 281 -1.57 23.91 1.09
CA VAL A 281 -2.53 24.12 2.19
C VAL A 281 -3.78 24.82 1.69
N LYS A 282 -3.64 25.83 0.85
CA LYS A 282 -4.79 26.52 0.26
C LYS A 282 -5.67 25.56 -0.54
N ASP A 283 -5.08 24.79 -1.47
CA ASP A 283 -5.83 23.83 -2.29
C ASP A 283 -6.49 22.74 -1.45
N VAL A 284 -5.80 22.22 -0.42
CA VAL A 284 -6.34 21.24 0.52
C VAL A 284 -7.54 21.81 1.27
N ARG A 285 -7.47 23.06 1.73
CA ARG A 285 -8.58 23.74 2.42
C ARG A 285 -9.76 23.99 1.50
N ASP A 286 -9.51 24.45 0.28
CA ASP A 286 -10.56 24.67 -0.72
C ASP A 286 -11.27 23.35 -1.09
N ALA A 287 -10.55 22.23 -1.06
CA ALA A 287 -11.09 20.88 -1.26
C ALA A 287 -11.71 20.25 0.01
N GLY A 288 -11.85 21.01 1.12
CA GLY A 288 -12.51 20.56 2.35
C GLY A 288 -11.62 19.79 3.34
N GLY A 289 -10.30 19.82 3.15
CA GLY A 289 -9.32 19.25 4.07
C GLY A 289 -9.03 20.13 5.28
N ILE A 290 -8.23 19.60 6.21
CA ILE A 290 -7.92 20.26 7.49
C ILE A 290 -6.44 20.56 7.73
N LEU A 291 -5.59 20.41 6.71
CA LEU A 291 -4.16 20.75 6.79
C LEU A 291 -3.96 22.26 7.00
N THR A 292 -3.00 22.65 7.82
CA THR A 292 -2.55 24.03 8.01
C THR A 292 -1.08 24.19 7.69
N MET A 293 -0.64 25.45 7.51
CA MET A 293 0.80 25.75 7.48
C MET A 293 1.49 25.41 8.80
N GLU A 294 0.79 25.48 9.93
CA GLU A 294 1.36 25.12 11.24
C GLU A 294 1.64 23.63 11.32
N ASP A 295 0.75 22.79 10.75
CA ASP A 295 0.96 21.35 10.66
C ASP A 295 2.22 21.02 9.84
N LEU A 296 2.40 21.69 8.69
CA LEU A 296 3.60 21.53 7.86
C LEU A 296 4.86 21.98 8.59
N LYS A 297 4.86 23.17 9.22
CA LYS A 297 6.02 23.70 9.94
C LYS A 297 6.46 22.83 11.10
N ASN A 298 5.50 22.21 11.78
CA ASN A 298 5.75 21.40 12.97
C ASN A 298 6.05 19.92 12.66
N TYR A 299 5.93 19.49 11.40
CA TYR A 299 6.25 18.13 11.02
C TYR A 299 7.72 17.81 11.34
N LYS A 300 7.95 16.63 11.94
CA LYS A 300 9.29 16.13 12.26
C LYS A 300 9.42 14.67 11.88
N VAL A 301 10.60 14.34 11.39
CA VAL A 301 11.04 12.98 11.10
C VAL A 301 11.54 12.36 12.40
N ASP A 302 11.14 11.13 12.69
CA ASP A 302 11.72 10.40 13.82
C ASP A 302 12.85 9.51 13.30
N ILE A 303 14.04 9.67 13.88
CA ILE A 303 15.24 8.90 13.50
C ILE A 303 15.64 8.05 14.70
N MET A 304 15.75 6.75 14.49
CA MET A 304 16.01 5.78 15.56
C MET A 304 16.83 4.60 15.05
N ASP A 305 17.28 3.74 15.96
CA ASP A 305 17.88 2.48 15.56
C ASP A 305 16.82 1.58 14.92
N ALA A 306 17.21 0.88 13.84
CA ALA A 306 16.33 -0.09 13.22
C ALA A 306 16.04 -1.26 14.18
N LEU A 307 14.81 -1.77 14.15
CA LEU A 307 14.44 -2.97 14.89
C LEU A 307 15.23 -4.15 14.32
N ALA A 308 15.99 -4.81 15.20
CA ALA A 308 16.75 -6.00 14.86
C ALA A 308 16.03 -7.26 15.35
N ALA A 309 15.88 -8.24 14.47
CA ALA A 309 15.36 -9.57 14.79
C ALA A 309 16.26 -10.65 14.21
N ASN A 310 16.55 -11.69 14.99
CA ASN A 310 17.36 -12.81 14.55
C ASN A 310 16.45 -13.96 14.13
N ALA A 311 16.64 -14.48 12.92
CA ALA A 311 15.91 -15.63 12.39
C ALA A 311 16.83 -16.47 11.51
N THR A 312 16.80 -17.80 11.68
CA THR A 312 17.47 -18.77 10.79
C THR A 312 18.95 -18.48 10.47
N GLY A 313 19.69 -17.88 11.40
CA GLY A 313 21.11 -17.53 11.24
C GLY A 313 21.39 -16.18 10.59
N TYR A 314 20.35 -15.38 10.34
CA TYR A 314 20.43 -14.02 9.82
C TYR A 314 19.92 -13.00 10.85
N THR A 315 20.37 -11.75 10.70
CA THR A 315 19.83 -10.60 11.41
C THR A 315 19.05 -9.74 10.43
N ILE A 316 17.80 -9.47 10.76
CA ILE A 316 16.85 -8.71 9.97
C ILE A 316 16.71 -7.35 10.64
N TYR A 317 17.02 -6.29 9.91
CA TYR A 317 16.83 -4.91 10.33
C TYR A 317 15.66 -4.31 9.57
N GLY A 318 14.73 -3.68 10.29
CA GLY A 318 13.59 -3.00 9.69
C GLY A 318 13.01 -1.94 10.61
N MET A 319 11.85 -1.40 10.24
CA MET A 319 11.19 -0.37 11.04
C MET A 319 10.60 -0.94 12.34
N PRO A 320 10.78 -0.26 13.49
CA PRO A 320 9.90 -0.42 14.66
C PRO A 320 8.50 0.20 14.41
N PRO A 321 7.56 0.09 15.37
CA PRO A 321 6.32 0.88 15.35
C PRO A 321 6.59 2.37 15.11
N PRO A 322 5.76 3.08 14.32
CA PRO A 322 4.40 2.75 13.90
C PRO A 322 4.30 1.77 12.71
N SER A 323 5.41 1.22 12.20
CA SER A 323 5.32 0.04 11.33
C SER A 323 5.01 -1.23 12.12
N SER A 324 4.06 -2.01 11.62
CA SER A 324 3.80 -3.39 12.09
C SER A 324 4.64 -4.45 11.35
N GLY A 325 5.33 -4.05 10.29
CA GLY A 325 5.98 -4.94 9.34
C GLY A 325 7.04 -5.83 9.96
N THR A 326 8.10 -5.22 10.49
CA THR A 326 9.26 -5.95 11.04
C THR A 326 8.89 -6.80 12.26
N PRO A 327 8.14 -6.29 13.27
CA PRO A 327 7.66 -7.13 14.37
C PRO A 327 6.81 -8.31 13.88
N GLY A 328 5.89 -8.07 12.93
CA GLY A 328 5.03 -9.08 12.33
C GLY A 328 5.81 -10.18 11.63
N MET A 329 6.70 -9.80 10.72
CA MET A 329 7.53 -10.75 9.99
C MET A 329 8.42 -11.57 10.93
N SER A 330 9.00 -10.92 11.94
CA SER A 330 9.83 -11.59 12.95
C SER A 330 9.05 -12.66 13.74
N MET A 331 7.80 -12.37 14.10
CA MET A 331 6.93 -13.36 14.76
C MET A 331 6.68 -14.57 13.86
N VAL A 332 6.35 -14.35 12.59
CA VAL A 332 6.12 -15.43 11.63
C VAL A 332 7.37 -16.29 11.46
N LEU A 333 8.54 -15.66 11.27
CA LEU A 333 9.81 -16.37 11.12
C LEU A 333 10.19 -17.17 12.36
N ASN A 334 9.98 -16.61 13.56
CA ASN A 334 10.24 -17.32 14.80
C ASN A 334 9.32 -18.55 14.96
N ILE A 335 8.04 -18.45 14.57
CA ILE A 335 7.09 -19.59 14.61
C ILE A 335 7.54 -20.70 13.66
N LEU A 336 7.97 -20.34 12.45
CA LEU A 336 8.48 -21.32 11.48
C LEU A 336 9.79 -21.95 11.97
N ASN A 337 10.68 -21.16 12.56
CA ASN A 337 11.92 -21.63 13.16
C ASN A 337 11.68 -22.62 14.33
N SER A 338 10.59 -22.46 15.07
CA SER A 338 10.18 -23.37 16.17
C SER A 338 9.88 -24.81 15.74
N TYR A 339 9.77 -25.10 14.44
CA TYR A 339 9.67 -26.47 13.93
C TYR A 339 11.02 -27.20 13.87
N GLY A 340 12.15 -26.49 14.03
CA GLY A 340 13.49 -27.08 14.07
C GLY A 340 13.97 -27.64 12.73
N SER A 341 13.33 -27.28 11.62
CA SER A 341 13.68 -27.73 10.27
C SER A 341 13.65 -26.54 9.31
N SER A 342 14.68 -26.39 8.48
CA SER A 342 14.69 -25.39 7.40
C SER A 342 13.55 -25.61 6.41
N LYS A 343 13.05 -26.85 6.30
CA LYS A 343 11.95 -27.23 5.40
C LYS A 343 10.57 -26.87 5.95
N ALA A 344 10.49 -26.20 7.09
CA ALA A 344 9.21 -25.93 7.75
C ALA A 344 8.25 -25.08 6.89
N ALA A 345 8.78 -24.32 5.92
CA ALA A 345 8.05 -23.50 4.98
C ALA A 345 7.99 -24.07 3.54
N GLU A 346 8.53 -25.27 3.30
CA GLU A 346 8.55 -25.90 1.98
C GLU A 346 7.23 -26.63 1.63
N GLY A 347 6.84 -26.58 0.35
CA GLY A 347 5.71 -27.34 -0.20
C GLY A 347 4.34 -26.95 0.37
N ASN A 348 3.33 -27.79 0.12
CA ASN A 348 1.95 -27.52 0.55
C ASN A 348 1.83 -27.42 2.07
N LEU A 349 2.55 -28.24 2.81
CA LEU A 349 2.55 -28.21 4.27
C LEU A 349 3.23 -26.94 4.80
N GLY A 350 4.34 -26.52 4.18
CA GLY A 350 5.00 -25.29 4.54
C GLY A 350 4.16 -24.05 4.27
N LEU A 351 3.46 -24.01 3.14
CA LEU A 351 2.48 -22.97 2.83
C LEU A 351 1.36 -22.92 3.88
N HIS A 352 0.83 -24.08 4.28
CA HIS A 352 -0.17 -24.16 5.36
C HIS A 352 0.37 -23.58 6.67
N ARG A 353 1.57 -23.97 7.10
CA ARG A 353 2.21 -23.46 8.32
C ARG A 353 2.47 -21.96 8.25
N LEU A 354 2.89 -21.44 7.10
CA LEU A 354 3.08 -20.01 6.87
C LEU A 354 1.75 -19.25 7.04
N ILE A 355 0.68 -19.73 6.40
CA ILE A 355 -0.66 -19.14 6.51
C ILE A 355 -1.14 -19.13 7.97
N GLU A 356 -0.99 -20.23 8.69
CA GLU A 356 -1.40 -20.32 10.10
C GLU A 356 -0.55 -19.41 11.02
N ALA A 357 0.76 -19.32 10.78
CA ALA A 357 1.63 -18.37 11.48
C ALA A 357 1.22 -16.91 11.23
N MET A 358 0.89 -16.56 9.99
CA MET A 358 0.39 -15.23 9.63
C MET A 358 -0.94 -14.90 10.32
N LYS A 359 -1.89 -15.84 10.40
CA LYS A 359 -3.16 -15.62 11.12
C LYS A 359 -2.92 -15.28 12.60
N HIS A 360 -2.01 -15.99 13.26
CA HIS A 360 -1.62 -15.67 14.63
C HIS A 360 -0.92 -14.31 14.75
N MET A 361 -0.07 -13.93 13.78
CA MET A 361 0.55 -12.62 13.74
C MET A 361 -0.48 -11.49 13.60
N PHE A 362 -1.43 -11.63 12.68
CA PHE A 362 -2.51 -10.65 12.48
C PHE A 362 -3.41 -10.47 13.71
N ALA A 363 -3.58 -11.53 14.51
CA ALA A 363 -4.30 -11.47 15.79
C ALA A 363 -3.59 -10.62 16.87
N VAL A 364 -2.29 -10.36 16.72
CA VAL A 364 -1.49 -9.51 17.64
C VAL A 364 -1.28 -8.12 17.05
N ARG A 365 -1.10 -8.03 15.72
CA ARG A 365 -0.70 -6.84 14.95
C ARG A 365 -1.41 -5.55 15.36
N MET A 366 -2.73 -5.58 15.49
CA MET A 366 -3.54 -4.39 15.74
C MET A 366 -3.49 -3.87 17.18
N ASN A 367 -2.67 -4.47 18.05
CA ASN A 367 -2.29 -3.87 19.33
C ASN A 367 -1.10 -2.91 19.22
N LEU A 368 -0.47 -2.82 18.04
CA LEU A 368 0.54 -1.83 17.74
C LEU A 368 -0.13 -0.49 17.35
N GLY A 369 0.64 0.58 17.43
CA GLY A 369 0.25 1.94 17.08
C GLY A 369 1.46 2.87 17.17
N ASP A 370 1.23 4.18 17.20
CA ASP A 370 2.29 5.16 17.39
C ASP A 370 2.88 5.05 18.82
N PRO A 371 4.18 4.73 18.97
CA PRO A 371 4.81 4.59 20.28
C PRO A 371 4.85 5.90 21.10
N ALA A 372 4.69 7.07 20.47
CA ALA A 372 4.58 8.34 21.20
C ALA A 372 3.23 8.51 21.93
N PHE A 373 2.22 7.72 21.56
CA PHE A 373 0.86 7.83 22.09
C PHE A 373 0.41 6.56 22.82
N VAL A 374 0.89 5.39 22.42
CA VAL A 374 0.49 4.10 23.00
C VAL A 374 1.70 3.21 23.32
N ASN A 375 1.65 2.50 24.44
CA ASN A 375 2.73 1.59 24.83
C ASN A 375 2.68 0.29 24.02
N THR A 376 3.53 0.20 23.00
CA THR A 376 3.63 -0.98 22.11
C THR A 376 4.65 -2.01 22.57
N SER A 377 5.51 -1.68 23.54
CA SER A 377 6.71 -2.45 23.90
C SER A 377 6.39 -3.89 24.31
N LYS A 378 5.29 -4.11 25.04
CA LYS A 378 4.83 -5.45 25.43
C LYS A 378 4.54 -6.33 24.21
N TYR A 379 3.87 -5.79 23.20
CA TYR A 379 3.48 -6.53 22.00
C TYR A 379 4.66 -6.76 21.08
N VAL A 380 5.52 -5.75 20.89
CA VAL A 380 6.78 -5.91 20.14
C VAL A 380 7.64 -7.01 20.78
N SER A 381 7.86 -6.95 22.09
CA SER A 381 8.68 -7.94 22.81
C SER A 381 8.12 -9.35 22.67
N LYS A 382 6.79 -9.47 22.68
CA LYS A 382 6.08 -10.73 22.48
C LYS A 382 6.24 -11.26 21.04
N MET A 383 6.10 -10.41 20.04
CA MET A 383 6.29 -10.78 18.62
C MET A 383 7.75 -11.20 18.32
N LEU A 384 8.74 -10.64 19.02
CA LEU A 384 10.14 -11.01 18.88
C LEU A 384 10.55 -12.23 19.72
N SER A 385 9.68 -12.73 20.60
CA SER A 385 10.02 -13.78 21.55
C SER A 385 9.96 -15.19 20.96
N GLN A 386 11.07 -15.93 21.05
CA GLN A 386 11.12 -17.34 20.66
C GLN A 386 10.19 -18.21 21.51
N SER A 387 10.06 -17.94 22.82
CA SER A 387 9.18 -18.73 23.69
C SER A 387 7.70 -18.51 23.39
N TYR A 388 7.33 -17.29 22.98
CA TYR A 388 5.97 -17.03 22.48
C TYR A 388 5.73 -17.73 21.14
N ALA A 389 6.70 -17.69 20.21
CA ALA A 389 6.63 -18.42 18.95
C ALA A 389 6.44 -19.93 19.17
N ASP A 390 7.16 -20.54 20.12
CA ASP A 390 7.02 -21.97 20.47
C ASP A 390 5.62 -22.29 21.00
N LYS A 391 5.02 -21.38 21.77
CA LYS A 391 3.64 -21.52 22.24
C LYS A 391 2.67 -21.52 21.05
N ILE A 392 2.82 -20.59 20.12
CA ILE A 392 1.98 -20.51 18.93
C ILE A 392 2.18 -21.71 18.01
N ARG A 393 3.42 -22.18 17.81
CA ARG A 393 3.70 -23.37 17.01
C ARG A 393 2.96 -24.60 17.52
N LYS A 394 2.81 -24.76 18.85
CA LYS A 394 2.02 -25.87 19.44
C LYS A 394 0.52 -25.78 19.19
N MET A 395 0.02 -24.61 18.79
CA MET A 395 -1.39 -24.37 18.44
C MET A 395 -1.68 -24.65 16.96
N ILE A 396 -0.67 -24.55 16.09
CA ILE A 396 -0.82 -24.84 14.66
C ILE A 396 -0.94 -26.36 14.45
N MET A 397 -2.03 -26.78 13.79
CA MET A 397 -2.22 -28.18 13.37
C MET A 397 -1.93 -28.31 11.88
N ASP A 398 -1.05 -29.23 11.50
CA ASP A 398 -0.59 -29.43 10.11
C ASP A 398 -1.69 -29.81 9.11
N ASN A 399 -2.87 -30.23 9.58
CA ASN A 399 -3.95 -30.76 8.75
C ASN A 399 -5.27 -29.97 8.86
N THR A 400 -5.32 -28.90 9.65
CA THR A 400 -6.57 -28.22 10.01
C THR A 400 -6.35 -26.72 10.11
N THR A 401 -7.39 -25.95 9.75
CA THR A 401 -7.48 -24.51 10.02
C THR A 401 -8.70 -24.23 10.89
N PHE A 402 -8.69 -23.10 11.59
CA PHE A 402 -9.70 -22.73 12.57
C PHE A 402 -10.49 -21.48 12.15
N PRO A 403 -11.68 -21.25 12.73
CA PRO A 403 -12.39 -20.00 12.53
C PRO A 403 -11.67 -18.84 13.25
N PRO A 404 -11.92 -17.57 12.87
CA PRO A 404 -11.17 -16.40 13.36
C PRO A 404 -11.04 -16.30 14.89
N GLU A 405 -12.07 -16.72 15.63
CA GLU A 405 -12.13 -16.67 17.10
C GLU A 405 -10.98 -17.45 17.75
N TYR A 406 -10.54 -18.53 17.11
CA TYR A 406 -9.43 -19.35 17.60
C TYR A 406 -8.15 -18.53 17.77
N TYR A 407 -7.80 -17.74 16.75
CA TYR A 407 -6.58 -16.93 16.73
C TYR A 407 -6.70 -15.71 17.66
N MET A 408 -7.91 -15.18 17.80
CA MET A 408 -8.20 -13.93 18.51
C MET A 408 -8.37 -14.10 20.03
N ASN A 409 -8.37 -15.33 20.55
CA ASN A 409 -8.57 -15.61 21.97
C ASN A 409 -7.37 -15.25 22.87
N LEU A 410 -6.18 -15.05 22.30
CA LEU A 410 -4.96 -14.84 23.09
C LEU A 410 -4.67 -13.38 23.43
N ASP A 411 -4.97 -12.45 22.53
CA ASP A 411 -4.45 -11.09 22.61
C ASP A 411 -5.48 -10.03 22.24
N SER A 412 -6.14 -10.17 21.10
CA SER A 412 -7.12 -9.18 20.65
C SER A 412 -8.06 -9.66 19.56
N ARG A 413 -9.17 -8.95 19.39
CA ARG A 413 -10.16 -9.16 18.33
C ARG A 413 -10.39 -7.87 17.55
N TRP A 414 -9.32 -7.25 17.07
CA TRP A 414 -9.42 -5.97 16.36
C TRP A 414 -9.56 -6.17 14.86
N SER A 415 -10.33 -5.30 14.22
CA SER A 415 -10.40 -5.18 12.77
C SER A 415 -9.03 -4.88 12.18
N GLN A 416 -8.73 -5.51 11.05
CA GLN A 416 -7.44 -5.33 10.38
C GLN A 416 -7.41 -4.05 9.55
N LEU A 417 -6.26 -3.40 9.56
CA LEU A 417 -5.94 -2.32 8.62
C LEU A 417 -6.09 -2.82 7.17
N ARG A 418 -6.54 -1.99 6.23
CA ARG A 418 -6.62 -2.36 4.80
C ARG A 418 -5.92 -1.27 4.01
N ASP A 419 -4.62 -1.44 3.78
CA ASP A 419 -3.77 -0.52 3.03
C ASP A 419 -3.41 -1.10 1.65
N HIS A 420 -3.25 -0.23 0.64
CA HIS A 420 -2.86 -0.67 -0.71
C HIS A 420 -2.47 0.48 -1.63
N GLY A 421 -1.16 0.63 -1.90
CA GLY A 421 -0.64 1.60 -2.87
C GLY A 421 0.72 2.17 -2.45
N THR A 422 1.77 1.36 -2.56
CA THR A 422 3.14 1.73 -2.21
C THR A 422 4.09 1.50 -3.38
N SER A 423 5.23 2.17 -3.36
CA SER A 423 6.40 1.83 -4.16
C SER A 423 7.55 1.45 -3.24
N HIS A 424 8.45 0.57 -3.71
CA HIS A 424 9.65 0.21 -2.98
C HIS A 424 10.87 0.24 -3.89
N PHE A 425 12.01 0.55 -3.29
CA PHE A 425 13.29 0.39 -3.95
C PHE A 425 14.39 0.09 -2.93
N CYS A 426 15.47 -0.51 -3.41
CA CYS A 426 16.62 -0.85 -2.61
C CYS A 426 17.92 -0.56 -3.36
N ILE A 427 18.93 -0.13 -2.59
CA ILE A 427 20.18 0.40 -3.13
C ILE A 427 21.35 -0.11 -2.31
N VAL A 428 22.42 -0.50 -2.99
CA VAL A 428 23.74 -0.75 -2.38
C VAL A 428 24.77 0.05 -3.18
N ASP A 429 25.59 0.85 -2.50
CA ASP A 429 26.68 1.61 -3.14
C ASP A 429 28.01 0.82 -3.16
N ALA A 430 29.05 1.42 -3.75
CA ALA A 430 30.38 0.82 -3.88
C ALA A 430 31.04 0.49 -2.53
N GLU A 431 30.71 1.24 -1.48
CA GLU A 431 31.22 1.05 -0.12
C GLU A 431 30.36 0.07 0.70
N ARG A 432 29.34 -0.52 0.06
CA ARG A 432 28.38 -1.47 0.64
C ARG A 432 27.47 -0.85 1.69
N ASN A 433 27.29 0.47 1.69
CA ASN A 433 26.17 1.07 2.41
C ASN A 433 24.89 0.66 1.68
N ALA A 434 23.84 0.42 2.44
CA ALA A 434 22.59 -0.11 1.91
C ALA A 434 21.41 0.76 2.34
N VAL A 435 20.48 0.97 1.41
CA VAL A 435 19.20 1.64 1.66
C VAL A 435 18.06 0.72 1.23
N SER A 436 17.06 0.60 2.10
CA SER A 436 15.77 -0.03 1.82
C SER A 436 14.69 0.99 2.10
N MET A 437 13.90 1.39 1.09
CA MET A 437 12.90 2.43 1.25
C MET A 437 11.56 2.02 0.67
N THR A 438 10.50 2.20 1.46
CA THR A 438 9.11 2.08 1.00
C THR A 438 8.45 3.44 1.14
N THR A 439 7.92 3.96 0.03
CA THR A 439 7.20 5.24 -0.07
C THR A 439 5.74 4.99 -0.44
N THR A 440 4.85 5.88 -0.01
CA THR A 440 3.41 5.71 -0.14
C THR A 440 2.66 7.03 -0.28
N VAL A 441 1.50 6.98 -0.92
CA VAL A 441 0.41 7.97 -0.77
C VAL A 441 -0.86 7.30 -0.21
N ASN A 442 -0.67 6.14 0.42
CA ASN A 442 -1.61 5.11 0.83
C ASN A 442 -2.35 4.42 -0.32
N TYR A 443 -3.51 4.90 -0.74
CA TYR A 443 -4.29 4.22 -1.79
C TYR A 443 -3.81 4.62 -3.19
N GLY A 444 -4.25 3.88 -4.21
CA GLY A 444 -4.05 4.28 -5.61
C GLY A 444 -4.48 5.73 -5.86
N PHE A 445 -3.53 6.62 -6.17
CA PHE A 445 -3.71 8.09 -6.27
C PHE A 445 -4.20 8.76 -4.97
N GLY A 446 -3.85 8.19 -3.82
CA GLY A 446 -4.21 8.64 -2.47
C GLY A 446 -5.69 8.98 -2.31
N ALA A 447 -5.95 10.19 -1.83
CA ALA A 447 -7.28 10.75 -1.62
C ALA A 447 -8.12 10.89 -2.89
N GLY A 448 -7.51 10.73 -4.07
CA GLY A 448 -8.15 11.01 -5.35
C GLY A 448 -8.31 12.49 -5.62
N VAL A 449 -7.38 13.29 -5.09
CA VAL A 449 -7.29 14.74 -5.28
C VAL A 449 -5.85 15.07 -5.63
N LEU A 450 -5.66 15.90 -6.64
CA LEU A 450 -4.36 16.48 -6.98
C LEU A 450 -4.45 18.00 -6.82
N SER A 451 -3.52 18.58 -6.06
CA SER A 451 -3.46 20.03 -5.83
C SER A 451 -3.15 20.74 -7.16
N PRO A 452 -4.09 21.52 -7.73
CA PRO A 452 -3.92 22.14 -9.04
C PRO A 452 -2.78 23.17 -9.06
N SER A 453 -2.43 23.78 -7.93
CA SER A 453 -1.38 24.81 -7.86
C SER A 453 0.04 24.25 -7.61
N THR A 454 0.16 22.99 -7.21
CA THR A 454 1.45 22.35 -6.89
C THR A 454 1.73 21.07 -7.66
N GLY A 455 0.72 20.48 -8.30
CA GLY A 455 0.85 19.20 -8.99
C GLY A 455 0.94 17.98 -8.06
N ILE A 456 0.77 18.17 -6.75
CA ILE A 456 0.99 17.12 -5.74
C ILE A 456 -0.30 16.30 -5.55
N VAL A 457 -0.19 14.97 -5.66
CA VAL A 457 -1.26 14.05 -5.26
C VAL A 457 -1.37 14.05 -3.74
N LEU A 458 -2.58 14.24 -3.22
CA LEU A 458 -2.82 14.19 -1.78
C LEU A 458 -2.86 12.74 -1.31
N ASN A 459 -2.08 12.39 -0.28
CA ASN A 459 -2.22 11.11 0.40
C ASN A 459 -3.62 10.98 1.03
N ASN A 460 -4.03 9.74 1.31
CA ASN A 460 -5.16 9.44 2.20
C ASN A 460 -4.70 8.66 3.44
N GLU A 461 -3.57 9.05 4.03
CA GLU A 461 -2.93 8.30 5.10
C GLU A 461 -3.76 8.26 6.39
N MET A 462 -4.65 9.24 6.61
CA MET A 462 -5.62 9.18 7.72
C MET A 462 -6.54 7.95 7.62
N GLY A 463 -6.66 7.38 6.42
CA GLY A 463 -7.34 6.13 6.14
C GLY A 463 -6.81 4.95 6.94
N ASP A 464 -5.57 5.03 7.41
CA ASP A 464 -4.92 3.96 8.15
C ASP A 464 -5.18 3.99 9.66
N PHE A 465 -5.79 5.05 10.19
CA PHE A 465 -6.28 5.01 11.57
C PHE A 465 -7.50 4.09 11.71
N SER A 466 -7.72 3.57 12.90
CA SER A 466 -9.01 3.02 13.30
C SER A 466 -9.98 4.18 13.59
N ALA A 467 -11.24 4.07 13.16
CA ALA A 467 -12.30 4.99 13.55
C ALA A 467 -13.33 4.28 14.45
N PRO A 468 -13.69 4.82 15.64
CA PRO A 468 -14.56 4.11 16.59
C PRO A 468 -15.93 3.70 16.05
N THR A 469 -16.48 4.49 15.12
CA THR A 469 -17.80 4.27 14.52
C THR A 469 -17.75 3.47 13.22
N GLU A 470 -16.57 2.97 12.83
CA GLU A 470 -16.40 2.22 11.59
C GLU A 470 -17.03 0.83 11.70
N LEU A 471 -17.95 0.54 10.77
CA LEU A 471 -18.45 -0.81 10.53
C LEU A 471 -17.47 -1.51 9.59
N THR A 472 -16.65 -2.37 10.17
CA THR A 472 -15.55 -3.02 9.48
C THR A 472 -16.03 -4.24 8.70
N PRO A 473 -15.46 -4.53 7.52
CA PRO A 473 -15.88 -5.68 6.70
C PRO A 473 -15.71 -7.05 7.38
N ASP A 474 -14.81 -7.14 8.37
CA ASP A 474 -14.58 -8.34 9.18
C ASP A 474 -15.50 -8.42 10.40
N MET A 475 -16.37 -7.42 10.61
CA MET A 475 -17.29 -7.31 11.74
C MET A 475 -16.59 -7.30 13.12
N LEU A 476 -15.29 -6.95 13.16
CA LEU A 476 -14.51 -6.83 14.38
C LEU A 476 -14.45 -5.37 14.85
N PRO A 477 -14.38 -5.12 16.17
CA PRO A 477 -14.24 -3.77 16.68
C PRO A 477 -12.96 -3.07 16.16
N PRO A 478 -13.03 -1.76 15.86
CA PRO A 478 -11.87 -0.94 15.55
C PRO A 478 -10.80 -0.99 16.66
N ALA A 479 -9.52 -0.90 16.31
CA ALA A 479 -8.42 -1.03 17.27
C ALA A 479 -8.13 0.28 18.02
N PRO A 480 -8.29 0.35 19.37
CA PRO A 480 -8.09 1.59 20.11
C PRO A 480 -6.66 2.13 20.10
N ALA A 481 -5.65 1.24 20.02
CA ALA A 481 -4.24 1.63 19.94
C ALA A 481 -3.95 2.55 18.74
N ASN A 482 -4.75 2.41 17.69
CA ASN A 482 -4.62 3.14 16.44
C ASN A 482 -5.80 4.10 16.21
N PHE A 483 -6.45 4.61 17.25
CA PHE A 483 -7.41 5.71 17.10
C PHE A 483 -6.70 7.03 16.73
N ILE A 484 -7.44 7.88 16.01
CA ILE A 484 -6.97 9.21 15.56
C ILE A 484 -6.77 10.13 16.76
N GLU A 485 -5.59 10.72 16.84
CA GLU A 485 -5.25 11.82 17.75
C GLU A 485 -4.43 12.86 16.97
N PRO A 486 -4.56 14.17 17.27
CA PRO A 486 -3.74 15.20 16.65
C PRO A 486 -2.24 14.88 16.70
N ASN A 487 -1.53 15.08 15.58
CA ASN A 487 -0.10 14.84 15.41
C ASN A 487 0.37 13.37 15.51
N LYS A 488 -0.54 12.43 15.76
CA LYS A 488 -0.22 11.00 15.81
C LYS A 488 0.07 10.45 14.42
N ARG A 489 0.92 9.43 14.30
CA ARG A 489 1.17 8.67 13.08
C ARG A 489 0.23 7.46 13.01
N PRO A 490 -0.44 7.19 11.87
CA PRO A 490 -1.23 5.99 11.73
C PRO A 490 -0.33 4.75 11.61
N LEU A 491 -0.78 3.63 12.19
CA LEU A 491 -0.15 2.32 12.04
C LEU A 491 0.04 1.99 10.54
N SER A 492 1.19 1.41 10.21
CA SER A 492 1.54 1.05 8.83
C SER A 492 1.81 -0.45 8.66
N SER A 493 1.65 -0.97 7.45
CA SER A 493 2.14 -2.29 7.05
C SER A 493 3.43 -2.25 6.22
N MET A 494 3.98 -1.06 5.93
CA MET A 494 5.21 -0.93 5.14
C MET A 494 6.39 -1.59 5.85
N THR A 495 7.11 -2.45 5.13
CA THR A 495 8.16 -3.30 5.71
C THR A 495 9.48 -3.21 4.93
N PRO A 496 10.17 -2.05 4.91
CA PRO A 496 11.53 -1.99 4.36
C PRO A 496 12.49 -2.78 5.28
N ILE A 497 13.27 -3.68 4.68
CA ILE A 497 14.16 -4.58 5.40
C ILE A 497 15.56 -4.58 4.78
N ILE A 498 16.57 -4.68 5.65
CA ILE A 498 17.94 -5.08 5.33
C ILE A 498 18.26 -6.35 6.13
N ILE A 499 18.69 -7.42 5.46
CA ILE A 499 19.10 -8.67 6.10
C ILE A 499 20.61 -8.84 5.99
N THR A 500 21.25 -9.22 7.10
CA THR A 500 22.68 -9.55 7.17
C THR A 500 22.91 -10.96 7.71
N LYS A 501 24.07 -11.56 7.41
CA LYS A 501 24.53 -12.82 8.00
C LYS A 501 25.79 -12.57 8.82
N VAL A 502 25.85 -13.14 10.03
CA VAL A 502 27.08 -13.07 10.84
C VAL A 502 28.11 -14.02 10.22
N TRP A 503 29.32 -13.51 9.90
CA TRP A 503 30.51 -14.14 9.28
C TRP A 503 30.76 -13.92 7.78
N LEU A 504 29.78 -13.49 6.99
CA LEU A 504 29.99 -12.99 5.62
C LEU A 504 29.01 -11.85 5.37
N TYR A 505 29.51 -10.69 4.94
CA TYR A 505 28.70 -9.54 4.55
C TYR A 505 27.84 -9.88 3.32
N ILE A 506 26.68 -10.48 3.55
CA ILE A 506 25.63 -10.65 2.54
C ILE A 506 24.51 -9.70 2.94
N ASN A 507 24.27 -8.66 2.13
CA ASN A 507 23.11 -7.78 2.27
C ASN A 507 22.00 -8.33 1.37
N ILE A 508 20.92 -8.84 1.96
CA ILE A 508 19.69 -9.17 1.22
C ILE A 508 18.67 -8.07 1.51
N LEU A 509 18.18 -7.41 0.46
CA LEU A 509 17.14 -6.39 0.52
C LEU A 509 15.83 -7.02 0.03
N LEU A 510 14.83 -7.10 0.90
CA LEU A 510 13.52 -7.68 0.59
C LEU A 510 12.43 -6.62 0.73
N SER A 511 11.48 -6.65 -0.21
CA SER A 511 10.32 -5.76 -0.24
C SER A 511 9.04 -6.53 0.09
N ILE A 512 8.30 -6.08 1.10
CA ILE A 512 6.90 -6.46 1.31
C ILE A 512 6.07 -5.18 1.27
N LYS A 513 5.28 -5.01 0.19
CA LYS A 513 4.64 -3.74 -0.19
C LYS A 513 3.32 -3.45 0.53
N SER A 514 2.57 -4.46 0.97
CA SER A 514 1.33 -4.32 1.74
C SER A 514 0.85 -5.67 2.28
N GLN A 515 -0.24 -5.68 3.06
CA GLN A 515 -0.86 -6.90 3.58
C GLN A 515 -1.26 -7.92 2.51
N LYS A 516 -1.56 -7.47 1.28
CA LYS A 516 -1.94 -8.34 0.15
C LYS A 516 -0.73 -8.94 -0.59
N LEU A 517 0.49 -8.54 -0.26
CA LEU A 517 1.71 -8.88 -1.00
C LEU A 517 2.76 -9.59 -0.15
N MET A 518 2.34 -10.46 0.78
CA MET A 518 3.13 -11.66 1.11
C MET A 518 2.95 -12.73 0.02
N HIS A 519 3.24 -12.37 -1.23
CA HIS A 519 3.29 -13.32 -2.34
C HIS A 519 4.71 -13.89 -2.41
N LEU A 520 4.94 -14.99 -1.70
CA LEU A 520 5.99 -15.94 -2.08
C LEU A 520 5.35 -16.84 -3.16
N SER A 521 5.51 -16.50 -4.44
CA SER A 521 4.97 -17.31 -5.52
C SER A 521 5.77 -18.60 -5.65
N SER A 522 5.11 -19.75 -5.42
CA SER A 522 5.69 -21.09 -5.45
C SER A 522 5.93 -21.69 -6.85
N ASN A 523 5.98 -20.88 -7.91
CA ASN A 523 5.99 -21.38 -9.29
C ASN A 523 7.10 -20.76 -10.14
N SER A 524 8.35 -21.08 -9.82
CA SER A 524 9.49 -21.08 -10.76
C SER A 524 10.73 -21.62 -10.04
N PHE A 525 10.65 -22.88 -9.58
CA PHE A 525 11.80 -23.63 -9.07
C PHE A 525 12.26 -24.59 -10.18
N ASP A 526 13.18 -24.15 -11.02
CA ASP A 526 14.03 -25.02 -11.83
C ASP A 526 15.48 -24.80 -11.38
N LEU A 527 15.94 -25.73 -10.54
CA LEU A 527 17.17 -25.70 -9.76
C LEU A 527 18.14 -26.76 -10.30
N SER A 528 18.66 -26.56 -11.50
CA SER A 528 19.70 -27.44 -12.05
C SER A 528 20.79 -26.66 -12.78
N GLY A 529 21.75 -26.15 -12.01
CA GLY A 529 23.03 -25.68 -12.55
C GLY A 529 23.64 -24.50 -11.80
N LEU A 530 24.16 -24.76 -10.61
CA LEU A 530 25.47 -24.34 -10.09
C LEU A 530 25.48 -24.61 -8.58
N GLU A 531 26.31 -25.55 -8.13
CA GLU A 531 26.49 -25.91 -6.71
C GLU A 531 27.09 -24.78 -5.83
N SER A 532 27.02 -23.51 -6.23
CA SER A 532 27.74 -22.42 -5.55
C SER A 532 26.98 -21.11 -5.32
N ASP A 533 25.81 -20.87 -5.92
CA ASP A 533 25.14 -19.56 -5.82
C ASP A 533 23.69 -19.71 -5.35
N VAL A 534 23.39 -19.23 -4.14
CA VAL A 534 22.02 -18.96 -3.66
C VAL A 534 21.09 -20.19 -3.55
N SER A 535 21.61 -21.41 -3.36
CA SER A 535 20.81 -22.65 -3.19
C SER A 535 19.88 -22.68 -1.94
N SER A 536 19.62 -21.56 -1.24
CA SER A 536 19.07 -21.64 0.10
C SER A 536 18.37 -20.39 0.63
N LEU A 537 17.86 -19.48 -0.22
CA LEU A 537 17.31 -18.21 0.30
C LEU A 537 16.00 -18.38 1.08
N ILE A 538 15.36 -19.57 1.05
CA ILE A 538 14.48 -20.15 2.08
C ILE A 538 14.68 -21.69 2.22
N SER A 539 15.73 -22.25 1.59
CA SER A 539 15.69 -23.45 0.73
C SER A 539 15.16 -23.09 -0.65
#